data_AF-A0A1Y3PQS9-F1
#
_entry.id   AF-A0A1Y3PQS9-F1
#
_cell.length_a   1.000
_cell.length_b   1.000
_cell.length_c   1.000
_cell.angle_alpha   90.00
_cell.angle_beta   90.00
_cell.angle_gamma   90.00
#
_symmetry.space_group_name_H-M   'P 1'
#
loop_
_entity.id
_entity.type
_entity.pdbx_description
1 polymer ?
#
loop_
_entity_poly.entity_id
_entity_poly.type
_entity_poly.pdbx_seq_one_letter_code
_entity_poly.pdbx_strand_id
1 'polypeptide(L)' 'MSKAWDEIASEIVQEVVKARGQAISGANGQAVEILMKKYLSDEAITQLLKTVAKAMEEAYNPQ' A
#
# COMPACT_ATOMS: atom_id res chain seq x y z
N MET A 1 0.42 16.81 17.62
CA MET A 1 -0.44 17.25 16.50
C MET A 1 -0.86 16.01 15.74
N SER A 2 -2.14 15.86 15.42
CA SER A 2 -2.61 14.82 14.50
C SER A 2 -1.95 15.08 13.14
N LYS A 3 -1.42 14.03 12.49
CA LYS A 3 -0.81 14.14 11.15
C LYS A 3 -1.87 14.53 10.13
N ALA A 4 -1.47 15.24 9.08
CA ALA A 4 -2.40 15.59 8.01
C ALA A 4 -2.80 14.35 7.19
N TRP A 5 -3.96 14.41 6.54
CA TRP A 5 -4.54 13.28 5.78
C TRP A 5 -3.62 12.79 4.67
N ASP A 6 -2.98 13.72 3.97
CA ASP A 6 -1.98 13.48 2.93
C ASP A 6 -0.69 12.88 3.48
N GLU A 7 -0.25 13.27 4.67
CA GLU A 7 0.92 12.68 5.34
C GLU A 7 0.70 11.20 5.67
N ILE A 8 -0.44 10.87 6.29
CA ILE A 8 -0.80 9.48 6.65
C ILE A 8 -0.92 8.63 5.38
N ALA A 9 -1.60 9.14 4.35
CA ALA A 9 -1.74 8.43 3.08
C ALA A 9 -0.37 8.21 2.40
N SER A 10 0.48 9.24 2.39
CA SER A 10 1.81 9.18 1.78
C SER A 10 2.71 8.16 2.48
N GLU A 11 2.71 8.12 3.80
CA GLU A 11 3.51 7.14 4.58
C GLU A 11 3.11 5.70 4.24
N ILE A 12 1.82 5.38 4.30
CA ILE A 12 1.32 4.03 4.02
C ILE A 12 1.63 3.63 2.56
N VAL A 13 1.38 4.52 1.61
CA VAL A 13 1.65 4.23 0.19
C VAL A 13 3.14 4.04 -0.06
N GLN A 14 4.01 4.87 0.49
CA GLN A 14 5.46 4.76 0.33
C GLN A 14 5.99 3.43 0.89
N GLU A 15 5.56 3.05 2.09
CA GLU A 15 5.97 1.77 2.69
C GLU A 15 5.53 0.58 1.85
N VAL A 16 4.27 0.58 1.40
CA VAL A 16 3.71 -0.51 0.60
C VAL A 16 4.36 -0.60 -0.77
N VAL A 17 4.58 0.53 -1.44
CA VAL A 17 5.28 0.58 -2.74
C VAL A 17 6.72 0.07 -2.59
N LYS A 18 7.44 0.50 -1.55
CA LYS A 18 8.80 0.06 -1.28
C LYS A 18 8.86 -1.45 -1.01
N ALA A 19 7.98 -1.98 -0.16
CA ALA A 19 7.93 -3.40 0.17
C ALA A 19 7.58 -4.26 -1.06
N ARG A 20 6.57 -3.85 -1.85
CA ARG A 20 6.19 -4.54 -3.09
C ARG A 20 7.30 -4.49 -4.14
N GLY A 21 7.94 -3.34 -4.31
CA GLY A 21 9.07 -3.16 -5.23
C GLY A 21 10.26 -4.03 -4.86
N GLN A 22 10.62 -4.12 -3.58
CA GLN A 22 11.67 -4.99 -3.09
C GLN A 22 11.36 -6.48 -3.32
N ALA A 23 10.12 -6.90 -3.05
CA ALA A 23 9.69 -8.28 -3.28
C ALA A 23 9.75 -8.67 -4.77
N ILE A 24 9.32 -7.77 -5.67
CA ILE A 24 9.39 -7.99 -7.12
C ILE A 24 10.85 -8.01 -7.59
N SER A 25 11.68 -7.05 -7.13
CA SER A 25 13.09 -6.96 -7.51
C SER A 25 13.92 -8.15 -7.03
N GLY A 26 13.53 -8.81 -5.95
CA GLY A 26 14.19 -10.02 -5.44
C GLY A 26 13.68 -11.32 -6.09
N ALA A 27 12.63 -11.26 -6.92
CA ALA A 27 12.03 -12.41 -7.55
C ALA A 27 12.57 -12.63 -8.97
N ASN A 28 12.52 -13.88 -9.47
CA ASN A 28 12.97 -14.25 -10.81
C ASN A 28 11.94 -15.12 -11.53
N GLY A 29 11.94 -15.05 -12.86
CA GLY A 29 11.08 -15.88 -13.72
C GLY A 29 9.59 -15.71 -13.40
N GLN A 30 8.87 -16.83 -13.29
CA GLN A 30 7.43 -16.85 -13.04
C GLN A 30 7.01 -16.15 -11.73
N ALA A 31 7.91 -16.07 -10.74
CA ALA A 31 7.63 -15.40 -9.49
C ALA A 31 7.41 -13.89 -9.68
N VAL A 32 8.10 -13.25 -10.63
CA VAL A 32 7.90 -11.82 -10.94
C VAL A 32 6.48 -11.58 -11.43
N GLU A 33 6.00 -12.39 -12.37
CA GLU A 33 4.66 -12.26 -12.94
C GLU A 33 3.57 -12.46 -11.87
N ILE A 34 3.73 -13.46 -10.99
CA ILE A 34 2.81 -13.71 -9.88
C ILE A 34 2.78 -12.51 -8.92
N LEU A 35 3.94 -11.96 -8.56
CA LEU A 35 4.02 -10.82 -7.63
C LEU A 35 3.49 -9.54 -8.28
N MET A 36 3.77 -9.29 -9.56
CA MET A 36 3.19 -8.17 -10.28
C MET A 36 1.67 -8.27 -10.31
N LYS A 37 1.10 -9.43 -10.63
CA LYS A 37 -0.36 -9.62 -10.59
C LYS A 37 -0.93 -9.45 -9.18
N LYS A 38 -0.26 -10.00 -8.17
CA LYS A 38 -0.68 -9.92 -6.77
C LYS A 38 -0.65 -8.50 -6.21
N TYR A 39 0.29 -7.67 -6.66
CA TYR A 39 0.58 -6.37 -6.05
C TYR A 39 0.18 -5.17 -6.91
N LEU A 40 -0.02 -5.36 -8.21
CA LEU A 40 -0.27 -4.27 -9.16
C LEU A 40 -1.59 -4.44 -9.92
N SER A 41 -2.43 -5.45 -9.61
CA SER A 41 -3.78 -5.50 -10.18
C SER A 41 -4.67 -4.39 -9.64
N ASP A 42 -5.71 -4.04 -10.40
CA ASP A 42 -6.70 -3.05 -10.01
C ASP A 42 -7.35 -3.40 -8.67
N GLU A 43 -7.59 -4.68 -8.39
CA GLU A 43 -8.10 -5.14 -7.10
C GLU A 43 -7.09 -4.90 -5.98
N ALA A 44 -5.81 -5.21 -6.20
CA ALA A 44 -4.76 -5.03 -5.20
C ALA A 44 -4.50 -3.55 -4.87
N ILE A 45 -4.64 -2.67 -5.87
CA ILE A 45 -4.58 -1.21 -5.71
C ILE A 45 -5.83 -0.71 -4.98
N THR A 46 -7.02 -1.17 -5.37
CA THR A 46 -8.28 -0.80 -4.72
C THR A 46 -8.28 -1.18 -3.23
N GLN A 47 -7.77 -2.37 -2.89
CA GLN A 47 -7.65 -2.78 -1.49
C GLN A 47 -6.66 -1.92 -0.71
N LEU A 48 -5.53 -1.52 -1.33
CA LEU A 48 -4.59 -0.59 -0.70
C LEU A 48 -5.27 0.76 -0.41
N LEU A 49 -6.01 1.32 -1.36
CA LEU A 49 -6.72 2.59 -1.17
C LEU A 49 -7.77 2.50 -0.05
N LYS A 50 -8.48 1.38 0.07
CA LYS A 50 -9.41 1.15 1.18
C LYS A 50 -8.71 1.10 2.53
N THR A 51 -7.56 0.44 2.62
CA THR A 51 -6.75 0.41 3.84
C THR A 51 -6.25 1.80 4.22
N VAL A 52 -5.78 2.58 3.24
CA VAL A 52 -5.35 3.97 3.47
C VAL A 52 -6.51 4.82 3.99
N ALA A 53 -7.67 4.76 3.33
CA ALA A 53 -8.85 5.50 3.76
C ALA A 53 -9.29 5.13 5.18
N LYS A 54 -9.26 3.83 5.53
CA LYS A 54 -9.59 3.35 6.88
C LYS A 54 -8.58 3.86 7.92
N ALA A 55 -7.29 3.80 7.63
CA ALA A 55 -6.26 4.29 8.54
C ALA A 55 -6.38 5.80 8.79
N MET A 56 -6.74 6.57 7.75
CA MET A 56 -7.02 8.00 7.88
C MET A 56 -8.26 8.28 8.74
N GLU A 57 -9.32 7.48 8.59
CA GLU A 57 -10.53 7.56 9.41
C GLU A 57 -10.23 7.27 10.90
N GLU A 58 -9.48 6.20 11.19
CA GLU A 58 -9.08 5.82 12.55
C GLU A 58 -8.18 6.88 13.20
N ALA A 59 -7.24 7.47 12.45
CA ALA A 59 -6.38 8.54 12.96
C ALA A 59 -7.15 9.84 13.27
N TYR A 60 -8.27 10.06 12.58
CA TYR A 60 -9.12 11.23 12.80
C TYR A 60 -10.16 11.01 13.90
N ASN A 61 -10.65 9.78 14.08
CA ASN A 61 -11.64 9.41 15.09
C ASN A 61 -11.13 8.23 15.95
N PRO A 62 -10.16 8.47 16.84
CA PRO A 62 -9.64 7.44 17.74
C PRO A 62 -10.69 7.12 18.81
N GLN A 63 -11.59 6.19 18.53
CA GLN A 63 -12.50 5.60 19.51
C GLN A 63 -11.86 4.40 20.21
#